data_AF-C9ZCS8-F1
#
_entry.id   AF-C9ZCS8-F1
#
_cell.length_a   1.000
_cell.length_b   1.000
_cell.length_c   1.000
_cell.angle_alpha   90.00
_cell.angle_beta   90.00
_cell.angle_gamma   90.00
#
_symmetry.space_group_name_H-M   'P 1'
#
loop_
_entity.id
_entity.type
_entity.pdbx_description
1 polymer ?
#
loop_
_entity_poly.entity_id
_entity_poly.type
_entity_poly.pdbx_seq_one_letter_code
_entity_poly.pdbx_strand_id
1 'polypeptide(L)'
;MRRLVRRRRSAPDRYSAAVGDVVGHGLHAAAVMGMLRSALSAVIRAIPSPAQALEVLGLYARSLEGATAATAVKVLIDTRSRLIIYSNAGHPPPVLLHSDGTCDLLDQATDPPLGARPHHVPRPQAGLPYIPGDTLVLYTDGLIERRGEDIDTGLARLTTALAQDRTLAPAQLADTLLTRLAVAGGSPDDIALVIIRLY
;
A
#
# COMPACT_ATOMS: atom_id res chain seq x y z
N MET A 1 0.80 10.17 11.59
CA MET A 1 0.14 8.93 11.13
C MET A 1 0.81 7.71 11.77
N ARG A 2 0.29 6.48 11.60
CA ARG A 2 0.91 5.24 12.11
C ARG A 2 0.65 4.05 11.19
N ARG A 3 1.70 3.32 10.80
CA ARG A 3 1.71 2.49 9.58
C ARG A 3 1.68 0.99 9.74
N LEU A 4 1.12 0.33 8.75
CA LEU A 4 1.04 -1.12 8.65
C LEU A 4 1.86 -1.58 7.44
N VAL A 5 2.82 -2.48 7.62
CA VAL A 5 3.56 -3.11 6.50
C VAL A 5 3.71 -4.60 6.75
N ARG A 6 3.34 -5.44 5.78
CA ARG A 6 3.55 -6.89 5.84
C ARG A 6 3.83 -7.49 4.47
N ARG A 7 4.68 -8.53 4.42
CA ARG A 7 4.93 -9.39 3.25
C ARG A 7 4.90 -10.87 3.67
N ARG A 8 4.38 -11.75 2.83
CA ARG A 8 4.41 -13.21 3.04
C ARG A 8 4.30 -14.00 1.74
N ARG A 9 4.85 -15.22 1.71
CA ARG A 9 4.47 -16.29 0.77
C ARG A 9 3.18 -16.98 1.24
N SER A 10 2.09 -16.90 0.46
CA SER A 10 0.79 -17.52 0.78
C SER A 10 0.63 -18.94 0.24
N ALA A 11 1.32 -19.27 -0.85
CA ALA A 11 1.44 -20.60 -1.47
C ALA A 11 2.78 -20.70 -2.24
N PRO A 12 3.19 -21.83 -2.83
CA PRO A 12 4.47 -21.96 -3.54
C PRO A 12 4.73 -20.84 -4.55
N ASP A 13 3.68 -20.36 -5.21
CA ASP A 13 3.75 -19.37 -6.30
C ASP A 13 2.97 -18.09 -6.00
N ARG A 14 2.67 -17.84 -4.71
CA ARG A 14 1.87 -16.69 -4.31
C ARG A 14 2.52 -15.91 -3.21
N TYR A 15 2.58 -14.60 -3.39
CA TYR A 15 3.08 -13.66 -2.42
C TYR A 15 2.02 -12.61 -2.13
N SER A 16 1.91 -12.20 -0.89
CA SER A 16 1.03 -11.11 -0.50
C SER A 16 1.82 -10.05 0.22
N ALA A 17 1.48 -8.80 -0.07
CA ALA A 17 1.95 -7.64 0.66
C ALA A 17 0.79 -6.72 0.98
N ALA A 18 0.94 -5.93 2.03
CA ALA A 18 0.00 -4.87 2.32
C ALA A 18 0.71 -3.71 3.00
N VAL A 19 0.19 -2.52 2.73
CA VAL A 19 0.58 -1.27 3.36
C VAL A 19 -0.69 -0.56 3.81
N GLY A 20 -0.62 0.21 4.89
CA GLY A 20 -1.75 1.02 5.34
C GLY A 20 -1.34 2.06 6.37
N ASP A 21 -2.25 2.97 6.67
CA ASP A 21 -2.05 4.04 7.64
C ASP A 21 -3.29 4.32 8.48
N VAL A 22 -3.08 4.90 9.67
CA VAL A 22 -4.12 5.26 10.63
C VAL A 22 -3.94 6.72 11.04
N VAL A 23 -5.00 7.51 10.85
CA VAL A 23 -5.05 8.90 11.31
C VAL A 23 -5.18 8.94 12.84
N GLY A 24 -4.37 9.76 13.49
CA GLY A 24 -4.51 10.05 14.92
C GLY A 24 -3.19 10.32 15.63
N HIS A 25 -3.27 11.02 16.76
CA HIS A 25 -2.15 11.34 17.63
C HIS A 25 -2.43 10.92 19.08
N GLY A 26 -1.37 10.58 19.82
CA GLY A 26 -1.46 10.18 21.23
C GLY A 26 -1.63 8.67 21.45
N LEU A 27 -1.80 8.30 22.72
CA LEU A 27 -1.77 6.91 23.19
C LEU A 27 -2.95 6.07 22.67
N HIS A 28 -4.13 6.67 22.52
CA HIS A 28 -5.32 5.99 21.99
C HIS A 28 -5.10 5.55 20.52
N ALA A 29 -4.64 6.47 19.67
CA ALA A 29 -4.31 6.17 18.28
C ALA A 29 -3.21 5.09 18.16
N ALA A 30 -2.24 5.10 19.09
CA ALA A 30 -1.22 4.07 19.19
C ALA A 30 -1.79 2.66 19.43
N ALA A 31 -2.73 2.56 20.37
CA ALA A 31 -3.40 1.30 20.69
C ALA A 31 -4.26 0.80 19.53
N VAL A 32 -5.09 1.67 18.94
CA VAL A 32 -5.93 1.37 17.77
C VAL A 32 -5.08 0.88 16.60
N MET A 33 -3.95 1.55 16.33
CA MET A 33 -3.03 1.12 15.29
C MET A 33 -2.38 -0.24 15.61
N GLY A 34 -1.98 -0.50 16.87
CA GLY A 34 -1.46 -1.80 17.28
C GLY A 34 -2.46 -2.94 17.03
N MET A 35 -3.74 -2.68 17.29
CA MET A 35 -4.86 -3.59 17.03
C MET A 35 -5.07 -3.81 15.53
N LEU A 36 -5.21 -2.75 14.74
CA LEU A 36 -5.37 -2.84 13.28
C LEU A 36 -4.17 -3.52 12.61
N ARG A 37 -2.94 -3.24 13.08
CA ARG A 37 -1.72 -3.89 12.59
C ARG A 37 -1.73 -5.38 12.85
N SER A 38 -2.17 -5.79 14.02
CA SER A 38 -2.31 -7.20 14.39
C SER A 38 -3.39 -7.88 13.55
N ALA A 39 -4.56 -7.24 13.41
CA ALA A 39 -5.65 -7.73 12.57
C ALA A 39 -5.25 -7.85 11.09
N LEU A 40 -4.62 -6.82 10.51
CA LEU A 40 -4.09 -6.84 9.15
C LEU A 40 -3.10 -8.01 8.98
N SER A 41 -2.21 -8.21 9.94
CA SER A 41 -1.23 -9.30 9.92
C SER A 41 -1.90 -10.68 9.91
N ALA A 42 -3.04 -10.83 10.61
CA ALA A 42 -3.81 -12.06 10.61
C ALA A 42 -4.57 -12.26 9.30
N VAL A 43 -5.30 -11.25 8.81
CA VAL A 43 -6.12 -11.38 7.58
C VAL A 43 -5.28 -11.59 6.33
N ILE A 44 -4.09 -10.97 6.21
CA ILE A 44 -3.16 -11.22 5.09
C ILE A 44 -2.73 -12.68 5.04
N ARG A 45 -2.61 -13.33 6.21
CA ARG A 45 -2.18 -14.74 6.30
C ARG A 45 -3.33 -15.69 6.02
N ALA A 46 -4.51 -15.39 6.55
CA ALA A 46 -5.67 -16.27 6.52
C ALA A 46 -6.46 -16.18 5.20
N ILE A 47 -6.55 -14.99 4.60
CA ILE A 47 -7.46 -14.72 3.49
C ILE A 47 -6.62 -14.33 2.27
N PRO A 48 -6.56 -15.16 1.20
CA PRO A 48 -5.81 -14.83 -0.01
C PRO A 48 -6.38 -13.64 -0.78
N SER A 49 -7.71 -13.58 -0.98
CA SER A 49 -8.36 -12.48 -1.73
C SER A 49 -8.06 -11.13 -1.10
N PRO A 50 -7.52 -10.15 -1.87
CA PRO A 50 -7.36 -8.79 -1.40
C PRO A 50 -8.63 -8.14 -0.87
N ALA A 51 -9.72 -8.18 -1.64
CA ALA A 51 -11.00 -7.56 -1.27
C ALA A 51 -11.57 -8.14 0.03
N GLN A 52 -11.69 -9.46 0.12
CA GLN A 52 -12.24 -10.13 1.31
C GLN A 52 -11.40 -9.85 2.57
N ALA A 53 -10.07 -9.77 2.44
CA ALA A 53 -9.22 -9.45 3.58
C ALA A 53 -9.43 -8.02 4.09
N LEU A 54 -9.54 -7.04 3.18
CA LEU A 54 -9.83 -5.65 3.56
C LEU A 54 -11.27 -5.45 4.01
N GLU A 55 -12.20 -6.29 3.58
CA GLU A 55 -13.58 -6.31 4.05
C GLU A 55 -13.65 -6.77 5.52
N VAL A 56 -12.99 -7.87 5.87
CA VAL A 56 -12.86 -8.35 7.26
C VAL A 56 -12.14 -7.32 8.12
N LEU A 57 -11.06 -6.72 7.61
CA LEU A 57 -10.37 -5.66 8.34
C LEU A 57 -11.26 -4.42 8.54
N GLY A 58 -12.08 -4.06 7.55
CA GLY A 58 -13.03 -2.96 7.65
C GLY A 58 -14.16 -3.21 8.65
N LEU A 59 -14.63 -4.45 8.76
CA LEU A 59 -15.58 -4.87 9.81
C LEU A 59 -14.96 -4.68 11.21
N TYR A 60 -13.72 -5.10 11.39
CA TYR A 60 -13.00 -4.91 12.65
C TYR A 60 -12.75 -3.44 12.96
N ALA A 61 -12.34 -2.63 11.97
CA ALA A 61 -12.15 -1.19 12.13
C ALA A 61 -13.42 -0.48 12.61
N ARG A 62 -14.61 -0.90 12.15
CA ARG A 62 -15.89 -0.33 12.64
C ARG A 62 -16.16 -0.58 14.12
N SER A 63 -15.59 -1.63 14.70
CA SER A 63 -15.70 -1.89 16.15
C SER A 63 -14.72 -1.10 17.01
N LEU A 64 -13.83 -0.31 16.39
CA LEU A 64 -12.80 0.45 17.09
C LEU A 64 -13.06 1.96 16.94
N GLU A 65 -13.27 2.64 18.06
CA GLU A 65 -13.38 4.10 18.08
C GLU A 65 -12.07 4.74 17.60
N GLY A 66 -12.16 5.59 16.57
CA GLY A 66 -11.00 6.28 15.97
C GLY A 66 -10.32 5.52 14.83
N ALA A 67 -10.83 4.37 14.40
CA ALA A 67 -10.29 3.60 13.27
C ALA A 67 -10.97 3.88 11.92
N THR A 68 -12.07 4.64 11.90
CA THR A 68 -12.98 4.82 10.74
C THR A 68 -12.39 5.61 9.56
N ALA A 69 -11.13 6.04 9.66
CA ALA A 69 -10.38 6.72 8.60
C ALA A 69 -9.07 5.98 8.25
N ALA A 70 -8.86 4.76 8.74
CA ALA A 70 -7.65 4.01 8.42
C ALA A 70 -7.63 3.59 6.94
N THR A 71 -6.50 3.78 6.27
CA THR A 71 -6.30 3.38 4.88
C THR A 71 -5.50 2.08 4.80
N ALA A 72 -5.74 1.26 3.79
CA ALA A 72 -4.94 0.08 3.55
C ALA A 72 -5.05 -0.40 2.10
N VAL A 73 -3.95 -0.86 1.54
CA VAL A 73 -3.91 -1.61 0.28
C VAL A 73 -3.35 -2.99 0.52
N LYS A 74 -3.94 -3.99 -0.13
CA LYS A 74 -3.41 -5.36 -0.15
C LYS A 74 -3.23 -5.81 -1.59
N VAL A 75 -2.08 -6.44 -1.84
CA VAL A 75 -1.74 -7.06 -3.12
C VAL A 75 -1.50 -8.56 -2.93
N LEU A 76 -1.85 -9.32 -3.95
CA LEU A 76 -1.55 -10.73 -4.14
C LEU A 76 -0.85 -10.87 -5.50
N ILE A 77 0.36 -11.36 -5.49
CA ILE A 77 1.18 -11.64 -6.67
C ILE A 77 1.11 -13.15 -6.90
N ASP A 78 0.56 -13.57 -8.04
CA ASP A 78 0.58 -14.95 -8.51
C ASP A 78 1.68 -15.08 -9.58
N THR A 79 2.79 -15.72 -9.24
CA THR A 79 3.96 -15.82 -10.11
C THR A 79 3.78 -16.83 -11.23
N ARG A 80 2.81 -17.75 -11.09
CA ARG A 80 2.50 -18.73 -12.14
C ARG A 80 1.72 -18.09 -13.27
N SER A 81 0.71 -17.28 -12.95
CA SER A 81 -0.08 -16.56 -13.97
C SER A 81 0.47 -15.17 -14.29
N ARG A 82 1.54 -14.72 -13.62
CA ARG A 82 2.12 -13.38 -13.72
C ARG A 82 1.08 -12.26 -13.56
N LEU A 83 0.26 -12.40 -12.53
CA LEU A 83 -0.84 -11.48 -12.25
C LEU A 83 -0.65 -10.85 -10.87
N ILE A 84 -0.83 -9.54 -10.79
CA ILE A 84 -1.03 -8.83 -9.54
C ILE A 84 -2.53 -8.63 -9.38
N ILE A 85 -3.05 -9.02 -8.22
CA ILE A 85 -4.44 -8.82 -7.82
C ILE A 85 -4.42 -7.92 -6.60
N TYR A 86 -5.28 -6.90 -6.56
CA TYR A 86 -5.27 -5.93 -5.48
C TYR A 86 -6.65 -5.39 -5.13
N SER A 87 -6.75 -4.83 -3.94
CA SER A 87 -7.88 -4.04 -3.45
C SER A 87 -7.31 -2.92 -2.58
N ASN A 88 -7.88 -1.72 -2.69
CA ASN A 88 -7.37 -0.53 -2.04
C ASN A 88 -8.49 0.18 -1.26
N ALA A 89 -8.32 0.28 0.06
CA ALA A 89 -9.20 1.01 0.97
C ALA A 89 -8.62 2.39 1.27
N GLY A 90 -8.82 3.33 0.35
CA GLY A 90 -8.53 4.76 0.49
C GLY A 90 -7.05 5.11 0.60
N HIS A 91 -6.15 4.17 0.32
CA HIS A 91 -4.71 4.37 0.36
C HIS A 91 -4.22 4.94 -0.99
N PRO A 92 -3.09 5.66 -1.04
CA PRO A 92 -2.46 5.98 -2.31
C PRO A 92 -2.21 4.70 -3.15
N PRO A 93 -2.43 4.74 -4.48
CA PRO A 93 -2.33 3.56 -5.32
C PRO A 93 -0.88 3.05 -5.37
N PRO A 94 -0.62 1.76 -5.19
CA PRO A 94 0.70 1.18 -5.49
C PRO A 94 1.12 1.47 -6.93
N VAL A 95 2.43 1.51 -7.17
CA VAL A 95 2.99 1.73 -8.51
C VAL A 95 3.60 0.44 -9.03
N LEU A 96 3.24 0.03 -10.24
CA LEU A 96 3.98 -0.96 -11.02
C LEU A 96 4.90 -0.22 -12.00
N LEU A 97 6.20 -0.23 -11.71
CA LEU A 97 7.22 0.29 -12.61
C LEU A 97 7.61 -0.80 -13.61
N HIS A 98 7.38 -0.52 -14.88
CA HIS A 98 7.76 -1.41 -15.95
C HIS A 98 9.24 -1.30 -16.29
N SER A 99 9.77 -2.38 -16.87
CA SER A 99 11.17 -2.42 -17.32
C SER A 99 11.53 -1.32 -18.34
N ASP A 100 10.57 -0.81 -19.11
CA ASP A 100 10.76 0.31 -20.06
C ASP A 100 10.74 1.71 -19.40
N GLY A 101 10.41 1.79 -18.10
CA GLY A 101 10.31 3.02 -17.33
C GLY A 101 8.91 3.62 -17.26
N THR A 102 7.91 3.04 -17.94
CA THR A 102 6.51 3.43 -17.74
C THR A 102 6.01 2.96 -16.37
N CYS A 103 4.96 3.61 -15.85
CA CYS A 103 4.40 3.31 -14.54
C CYS A 103 2.88 3.15 -14.64
N ASP A 104 2.37 2.03 -14.14
CA ASP A 104 0.94 1.84 -13.90
C ASP A 104 0.60 2.12 -12.44
N LEU A 105 -0.44 2.92 -12.21
CA LEU A 105 -1.03 3.13 -10.89
C LEU A 105 -2.11 2.05 -10.66
N LEU A 106 -2.02 1.35 -9.53
CA LEU A 106 -3.00 0.34 -9.14
C LEU A 106 -4.23 1.02 -8.49
N ASP A 107 -5.03 1.73 -9.28
CA ASP A 107 -6.14 2.57 -8.83
C ASP A 107 -7.55 2.05 -9.19
N GLN A 108 -7.66 1.03 -10.05
CA GLN A 108 -8.93 0.48 -10.56
C GLN A 108 -9.76 -0.30 -9.54
N ALA A 109 -9.25 -0.48 -8.31
CA ALA A 109 -9.98 -1.08 -7.19
C ALA A 109 -9.86 -0.23 -5.92
N THR A 110 -9.85 1.09 -6.10
CA THR A 110 -9.87 2.05 -4.99
C THR A 110 -11.29 2.23 -4.47
N ASP A 111 -11.41 2.14 -3.15
CA ASP A 111 -12.65 2.23 -2.40
C ASP A 111 -12.42 3.11 -1.17
N PRO A 112 -13.44 3.71 -0.51
CA PRO A 112 -13.20 4.54 0.66
C PRO A 112 -12.44 3.82 1.80
N PRO A 113 -11.82 4.60 2.72
CA PRO A 113 -11.09 4.06 3.88
C PRO A 113 -11.85 3.03 4.70
N LEU A 114 -11.13 2.28 5.52
CA LEU A 114 -11.69 1.27 6.42
C LEU A 114 -12.69 1.91 7.38
N GLY A 115 -13.92 1.37 7.40
CA GLY A 115 -14.97 1.85 8.29
C GLY A 115 -15.69 3.13 7.84
N ALA A 116 -15.34 3.71 6.69
CA ALA A 116 -15.95 4.96 6.21
C ALA A 116 -17.39 4.78 5.68
N ARG A 117 -17.72 3.60 5.15
CA ARG A 117 -19.07 3.31 4.63
C ARG A 117 -20.06 3.08 5.79
N PRO A 118 -21.26 3.70 5.79
CA PRO A 118 -22.26 3.53 6.84
C PRO A 118 -22.90 2.14 6.83
N HIS A 119 -22.89 1.47 5.68
CA HIS A 119 -23.38 0.11 5.50
C HIS A 119 -22.31 -0.75 4.84
N HIS A 120 -22.43 -2.06 5.05
CA HIS A 120 -21.57 -3.03 4.39
C HIS A 120 -21.84 -3.03 2.88
N VAL A 121 -20.76 -2.89 2.10
CA VAL A 121 -20.74 -3.06 0.65
C VAL A 121 -19.49 -3.87 0.31
N PRO A 122 -19.58 -4.90 -0.55
CA PRO A 122 -18.41 -5.66 -0.97
C PRO A 122 -17.33 -4.75 -1.56
N ARG A 123 -16.07 -4.97 -1.15
CA ARG A 123 -14.94 -4.18 -1.68
C ARG A 123 -14.58 -4.66 -3.09
N PRO A 124 -14.22 -3.75 -4.02
CA PRO A 124 -13.78 -4.13 -5.34
C PRO A 124 -12.40 -4.79 -5.31
N GLN A 125 -12.10 -5.55 -6.36
CA GLN A 125 -10.79 -6.13 -6.62
C GLN A 125 -10.48 -5.98 -8.10
N ALA A 126 -9.25 -5.61 -8.42
CA ALA A 126 -8.75 -5.51 -9.79
C ALA A 126 -7.51 -6.40 -9.93
N GLY A 127 -7.16 -6.68 -11.18
CA GLY A 127 -5.92 -7.37 -11.50
C GLY A 127 -5.28 -6.79 -12.75
N LEU A 128 -3.96 -6.85 -12.80
CA LEU A 128 -3.16 -6.46 -13.94
C LEU A 128 -2.01 -7.46 -14.13
N PRO A 129 -1.64 -7.77 -15.39
CA PRO A 129 -0.48 -8.59 -15.66
C PRO A 129 0.80 -7.83 -15.32
N TYR A 130 1.89 -8.57 -15.15
CA TYR A 130 3.24 -8.00 -15.10
C TYR A 130 4.18 -8.82 -15.98
N ILE A 131 5.31 -8.23 -16.37
CA ILE A 131 6.39 -8.94 -17.05
C ILE A 131 7.60 -9.12 -16.12
N PRO A 132 8.39 -10.20 -16.28
CA PRO A 132 9.62 -10.37 -15.52
C PRO A 132 10.53 -9.15 -15.68
N GLY A 133 11.03 -8.63 -14.56
CA GLY A 133 11.79 -7.38 -14.50
C GLY A 133 11.00 -6.18 -13.99
N ASP A 134 9.66 -6.22 -14.01
CA ASP A 134 8.82 -5.16 -13.43
C ASP A 134 9.01 -5.05 -11.92
N THR A 135 8.75 -3.86 -11.37
CA THR A 135 8.90 -3.58 -9.94
C THR A 135 7.60 -3.05 -9.36
N LEU A 136 7.06 -3.79 -8.41
CA LEU A 136 5.91 -3.35 -7.63
C LEU A 136 6.39 -2.56 -6.41
N VAL A 137 5.84 -1.36 -6.23
CA VAL A 137 6.18 -0.43 -5.16
C VAL A 137 4.91 -0.12 -4.35
N LEU A 138 4.91 -0.50 -3.07
CA LEU A 138 3.90 -0.10 -2.11
C LEU A 138 4.55 0.87 -1.13
N TYR A 139 3.81 1.91 -0.79
CA TYR A 139 4.28 2.97 0.07
C TYR A 139 3.09 3.56 0.79
N THR A 140 3.36 4.19 1.90
CA THR A 140 2.39 5.01 2.65
C THR A 140 2.41 6.46 2.17
N ASP A 141 1.31 7.18 2.39
CA ASP A 141 1.15 8.60 2.06
C ASP A 141 2.33 9.51 2.42
N GLY A 142 2.98 9.36 3.58
CA GLY A 142 4.11 10.22 3.95
C GLY A 142 5.35 10.14 3.04
N LEU A 143 5.39 9.22 2.05
CA LEU A 143 6.39 9.27 0.98
C LEU A 143 6.08 10.36 -0.07
N ILE A 144 4.80 10.64 -0.31
CA ILE A 144 4.31 11.54 -1.36
C ILE A 144 3.65 12.81 -0.82
N GLU A 145 3.08 12.75 0.38
CA GLU A 145 2.33 13.82 1.03
C GLU A 145 3.27 14.93 1.52
N ARG A 146 2.91 16.17 1.19
CA ARG A 146 3.60 17.39 1.66
C ARG A 146 2.58 18.46 1.98
N ARG A 147 2.86 19.27 3.00
CA ARG A 147 1.96 20.36 3.41
C ARG A 147 1.78 21.37 2.28
N GLY A 148 0.53 21.64 1.91
CA GLY A 148 0.17 22.60 0.88
C GLY A 148 0.40 22.09 -0.56
N GLU A 149 0.66 20.81 -0.73
CA GLU A 149 0.82 20.17 -2.04
C GLU A 149 -0.27 19.13 -2.27
N ASP A 150 -0.73 19.01 -3.52
CA ASP A 150 -1.67 17.96 -3.92
C ASP A 150 -0.99 16.58 -3.96
N ILE A 151 -1.74 15.54 -3.59
CA ILE A 151 -1.32 14.14 -3.64
C ILE A 151 -0.85 13.76 -5.05
N ASP A 152 -1.54 14.27 -6.09
CA ASP A 152 -1.19 13.99 -7.49
C ASP A 152 0.20 14.52 -7.86
N THR A 153 0.60 15.66 -7.30
CA THR A 153 1.96 16.21 -7.51
C THR A 153 3.00 15.34 -6.83
N GLY A 154 2.69 14.83 -5.65
CA GLY A 154 3.52 13.84 -4.95
C GLY A 154 3.66 12.53 -5.71
N LEU A 155 2.57 12.07 -6.32
CA LEU A 155 2.55 10.85 -7.12
C LEU A 155 3.35 11.01 -8.41
N ALA A 156 3.18 12.12 -9.13
CA ALA A 156 3.95 12.42 -10.33
C ALA A 156 5.46 12.48 -10.06
N ARG A 157 5.85 13.02 -8.91
CA ARG A 157 7.24 13.05 -8.47
C ARG A 157 7.77 11.64 -8.15
N LEU A 158 6.97 10.81 -7.49
CA LEU A 158 7.33 9.42 -7.22
C LEU A 158 7.54 8.62 -8.52
N THR A 159 6.59 8.68 -9.45
CA THR A 159 6.70 7.95 -10.73
C THR A 159 7.87 8.46 -11.57
N THR A 160 8.15 9.77 -11.56
CA THR A 160 9.34 10.34 -12.20
C THR A 160 10.63 9.78 -11.61
N ALA A 161 10.75 9.74 -10.27
CA ALA A 161 11.94 9.20 -9.62
C ALA A 161 12.12 7.70 -9.91
N LEU A 162 11.02 6.93 -9.88
CA LEU A 162 11.01 5.51 -10.22
C LEU A 162 11.50 5.27 -11.66
N ALA A 163 11.02 6.04 -12.62
CA ALA A 163 11.43 5.91 -14.03
C ALA A 163 12.91 6.23 -14.23
N GLN A 164 13.45 7.25 -13.56
CA GLN A 164 14.86 7.64 -13.63
C GLN A 164 15.79 6.56 -13.08
N ASP A 165 15.40 5.92 -11.98
CA ASP A 165 16.24 4.98 -11.24
C ASP A 165 15.83 3.51 -11.46
N ARG A 166 15.10 3.22 -12.55
CA ARG A 166 14.46 1.91 -12.81
C ARG A 166 15.38 0.70 -12.82
N THR A 167 16.65 0.93 -13.15
CA THR A 167 17.69 -0.12 -13.25
C THR A 167 18.31 -0.47 -11.90
N LEU A 168 18.05 0.32 -10.85
CA LEU A 168 18.58 0.06 -9.52
C LEU A 168 18.01 -1.23 -8.91
N ALA A 169 18.83 -1.89 -8.09
CA ALA A 169 18.36 -2.99 -7.27
C ALA A 169 17.33 -2.49 -6.24
N PRO A 170 16.36 -3.30 -5.80
CA PRO A 170 15.29 -2.86 -4.90
C PRO A 170 15.74 -2.10 -3.65
N ALA A 171 16.84 -2.52 -3.01
CA ALA A 171 17.37 -1.83 -1.83
C ALA A 171 17.89 -0.42 -2.17
N GLN A 172 18.69 -0.30 -3.24
CA GLN A 172 19.23 0.99 -3.69
C GLN A 172 18.14 1.94 -4.19
N LEU A 173 17.10 1.39 -4.84
CA LEU A 173 15.94 2.15 -5.24
C LEU A 173 15.19 2.69 -4.01
N ALA A 174 15.02 1.85 -2.98
CA ALA A 174 14.39 2.28 -1.73
C ALA A 174 15.16 3.44 -1.07
N ASP A 175 16.49 3.29 -0.92
CA ASP A 175 17.33 4.34 -0.34
C ASP A 175 17.25 5.64 -1.16
N THR A 176 17.29 5.53 -2.48
CA THR A 176 17.23 6.68 -3.38
C THR A 176 15.89 7.41 -3.28
N LEU A 177 14.77 6.67 -3.24
CA LEU A 177 13.43 7.25 -3.07
C LEU A 177 13.29 7.92 -1.71
N LEU A 178 13.78 7.27 -0.64
CA LEU A 178 13.77 7.87 0.69
C LEU A 178 14.59 9.17 0.72
N THR A 179 15.80 9.18 0.18
CA THR A 179 16.63 10.39 0.14
C THR A 179 16.00 11.51 -0.68
N ARG A 180 15.45 11.22 -1.87
CA ARG A 180 14.90 12.25 -2.77
C ARG A 180 13.53 12.78 -2.33
N LEU A 181 12.70 11.92 -1.77
CA LEU A 181 11.29 12.25 -1.51
C LEU A 181 11.03 12.67 -0.07
N ALA A 182 11.74 12.09 0.91
CA ALA A 182 11.52 12.34 2.34
C ALA A 182 12.04 13.71 2.82
N VAL A 183 13.04 14.29 2.15
CA VAL A 183 13.79 15.45 2.66
C VAL A 183 13.04 16.78 2.50
N ALA A 184 11.94 16.82 1.76
CA ALA A 184 11.35 18.08 1.28
C ALA A 184 10.23 18.68 2.16
N GLY A 185 9.89 18.12 3.33
CA GLY A 185 8.79 18.65 4.16
C GLY A 185 9.02 18.37 5.64
N GLY A 186 9.43 19.39 6.40
CA GLY A 186 9.78 19.29 7.81
C GLY A 186 8.77 18.52 8.68
N SER A 187 9.33 17.62 9.50
CA SER A 187 8.73 16.53 10.28
C SER A 187 8.36 15.30 9.44
N PRO A 188 9.15 14.20 9.50
CA PRO A 188 8.84 13.00 8.75
C PRO A 188 7.61 12.34 9.39
N ASP A 189 6.49 12.30 8.69
CA ASP A 189 5.57 11.19 8.91
C ASP A 189 6.35 9.89 8.62
N ASP A 190 6.15 8.85 9.42
CA ASP A 190 7.00 7.63 9.56
C ASP A 190 7.32 6.79 8.29
N ILE A 191 8.02 7.27 7.23
CA ILE A 191 8.11 6.65 5.87
C ILE A 191 8.24 5.10 5.83
N ALA A 192 7.36 4.43 5.06
CA ALA A 192 7.31 3.00 4.89
C ALA A 192 7.20 2.66 3.40
N LEU A 193 8.08 1.78 2.95
CA LEU A 193 8.29 1.45 1.54
C LEU A 193 8.54 -0.05 1.38
N VAL A 194 7.84 -0.68 0.44
CA VAL A 194 8.02 -2.07 0.06
C VAL A 194 8.26 -2.12 -1.44
N ILE A 195 9.44 -2.60 -1.84
CA ILE A 195 9.82 -2.76 -3.25
C ILE A 195 9.98 -4.25 -3.54
N ILE A 196 9.29 -4.72 -4.57
CA ILE A 196 9.30 -6.11 -5.00
C ILE A 196 9.63 -6.17 -6.49
N ARG A 197 10.82 -6.67 -6.82
CA ARG A 197 11.15 -7.03 -8.20
C ARG A 197 10.45 -8.34 -8.55
N LEU A 198 9.73 -8.34 -9.67
CA LEU A 198 8.92 -9.45 -10.13
C LEU A 198 9.69 -10.24 -11.19
N TYR A 199 9.62 -11.57 -11.13
CA TYR A 199 10.26 -12.50 -12.06
C TYR A 199 9.27 -13.58 -12.48
#